data_AF-A0A537MVE4-F1
#
_entry.id   AF-A0A537MVE4-F1
#
_cell.length_a   1.000
_cell.length_b   1.000
_cell.length_c   1.000
_cell.angle_alpha   90.00
_cell.angle_beta   90.00
_cell.angle_gamma   90.00
#
_symmetry.space_group_name_H-M   'P 1'
#
loop_
_entity.id
_entity.type
_entity.pdbx_description
1 polymer ?
#
loop_
_entity_poly.entity_id
_entity_poly.type
_entity_poly.pdbx_seq_one_letter_code
_entity_poly.pdbx_strand_id
1 'polypeptide(L)'
;MKIDKPDPRIGAIATDVDVRSLSDSDWNALYRAWLDGIVLVVRGQTLTIPEFLAYSRRFGRLKPHRVVRTRHPEHPELTVMGIGTKKADGKVDKAIYDRGGGWHTDSP
;
A
#
# COMPACT_ATOMS: atom_id res chain seq x y z
N MET A 1 11.91 -11.94 11.05
CA MET A 1 10.91 -12.01 9.97
C MET A 1 10.53 -13.45 9.70
N LYS A 2 9.24 -13.75 9.61
CA LYS A 2 8.70 -15.04 9.12
C LYS A 2 7.79 -14.78 7.92
N ILE A 3 7.78 -15.70 6.95
CA ILE A 3 6.96 -15.59 5.73
C ILE A 3 6.17 -16.89 5.54
N ASP A 4 4.85 -16.76 5.58
CA ASP A 4 3.92 -17.88 5.35
C ASP A 4 3.24 -17.76 3.99
N LYS A 5 2.98 -18.89 3.33
CA LYS A 5 2.23 -18.98 2.06
C LYS A 5 0.82 -19.52 2.32
N PRO A 6 -0.22 -18.67 2.30
CA PRO A 6 -1.58 -19.10 2.62
C PRO A 6 -2.24 -19.96 1.53
N ASP A 7 -1.85 -19.79 0.27
CA ASP A 7 -2.23 -20.66 -0.87
C ASP A 7 -0.98 -20.94 -1.72
N PRO A 8 -0.83 -22.14 -2.30
CA PRO A 8 0.34 -22.47 -3.13
C PRO A 8 0.49 -21.62 -4.40
N ARG A 9 -0.56 -20.90 -4.83
CA ARG A 9 -0.58 -20.11 -6.07
C ARG A 9 -0.63 -18.60 -5.83
N ILE A 10 -1.02 -18.16 -4.64
CA ILE A 10 -1.20 -16.73 -4.34
C ILE A 10 -1.03 -16.42 -2.85
N GLY A 11 -0.43 -15.27 -2.59
CA GLY A 11 -0.25 -14.69 -1.27
C GLY A 11 1.09 -15.02 -0.63
N ALA A 12 1.61 -14.04 0.09
CA ALA A 12 2.65 -14.20 1.10
C ALA A 12 2.29 -13.33 2.31
N ILE A 13 2.46 -13.86 3.52
CA ILE A 13 2.19 -13.13 4.76
C ILE A 13 3.49 -13.03 5.55
N ALA A 14 4.02 -11.81 5.69
CA ALA A 14 5.18 -11.51 6.50
C ALA A 14 4.78 -11.05 7.91
N THR A 15 5.38 -11.65 8.92
CA THR A 15 5.21 -11.33 10.35
C THR A 15 6.57 -11.17 11.02
N ASP A 16 6.59 -10.69 12.27
CA ASP A 16 7.81 -10.49 13.07
C ASP A 16 8.88 -9.67 12.33
N VAL A 17 8.46 -8.56 11.72
CA VAL A 17 9.30 -7.69 10.89
C VAL A 17 8.89 -6.24 11.04
N ASP A 18 9.88 -5.35 11.07
CA ASP A 18 9.69 -3.91 11.03
C ASP A 18 10.18 -3.40 9.67
N VAL A 19 9.26 -2.86 8.85
CA VAL A 19 9.62 -2.41 7.50
C VAL A 19 10.53 -1.19 7.48
N ARG A 20 10.65 -0.48 8.61
CA ARG A 20 11.51 0.71 8.77
C ARG A 20 12.99 0.36 8.91
N SER A 21 13.30 -0.89 9.31
CA SER A 21 14.65 -1.32 9.69
C SER A 21 15.04 -2.68 9.09
N LEU A 22 14.52 -2.98 7.90
CA LEU A 22 14.85 -4.18 7.13
C LEU A 22 16.32 -4.20 6.70
N SER A 23 17.02 -5.27 7.03
CA SER A 23 18.30 -5.61 6.39
C SER A 23 18.12 -5.83 4.88
N ASP A 24 19.20 -5.75 4.11
CA ASP A 24 19.15 -6.05 2.67
C ASP A 24 18.71 -7.49 2.39
N SER A 25 19.12 -8.43 3.25
CA SER A 25 18.66 -9.82 3.18
C SER A 25 17.16 -9.95 3.43
N ASP A 26 16.63 -9.30 4.47
CA ASP A 26 15.19 -9.37 4.77
C ASP A 26 14.37 -8.70 3.67
N TRP A 27 14.84 -7.57 3.14
CA TRP A 27 14.21 -6.92 2.02
C TRP A 27 14.17 -7.81 0.77
N ASN A 28 15.29 -8.44 0.42
CA ASN A 28 15.34 -9.32 -0.74
C ASN A 28 14.40 -10.52 -0.59
N ALA A 29 14.32 -11.10 0.61
CA ALA A 29 13.38 -12.19 0.90
C ALA A 29 11.92 -11.73 0.80
N LEU A 30 11.58 -10.57 1.37
CA LEU A 30 10.24 -9.98 1.30
C LEU A 30 9.85 -9.63 -0.14
N TYR A 31 10.75 -9.03 -0.90
CA TYR A 31 10.52 -8.67 -2.29
C TYR A 31 10.32 -9.91 -3.17
N ARG A 32 11.09 -10.99 -2.94
CA ARG A 32 10.91 -12.27 -3.64
C ARG A 32 9.59 -12.95 -3.27
N ALA A 33 9.20 -12.94 -2.00
CA ALA A 33 7.91 -13.47 -1.58
C ALA A 33 6.73 -12.73 -2.25
N TRP A 34 6.85 -11.42 -2.48
CA TRP A 34 5.87 -10.67 -3.26
C TRP A 34 5.81 -11.11 -4.72
N LEU A 35 6.97 -11.24 -5.40
CA LEU A 35 7.02 -11.67 -6.80
C LEU A 35 6.45 -13.08 -6.99
N ASP A 36 6.77 -14.01 -6.08
CA ASP A 36 6.28 -15.39 -6.14
C ASP A 36 4.79 -15.50 -5.75
N GLY A 37 4.33 -14.62 -4.86
CA GLY A 37 3.00 -14.67 -4.26
C GLY A 37 1.96 -13.75 -4.91
N ILE A 38 2.35 -12.85 -5.83
CA ILE A 38 1.49 -11.82 -6.45
C ILE A 38 1.02 -10.74 -5.46
N VAL A 39 0.62 -11.14 -4.25
CA VAL A 39 0.13 -10.30 -3.16
C VAL A 39 0.97 -10.56 -1.92
N LEU A 40 1.48 -9.49 -1.31
CA LEU A 40 2.22 -9.55 -0.05
C LEU A 40 1.44 -8.79 1.03
N VAL A 41 1.27 -9.42 2.19
CA VAL A 41 0.71 -8.81 3.39
C VAL A 41 1.79 -8.73 4.47
N VAL A 42 2.17 -7.52 4.89
CA VAL A 42 3.10 -7.33 6.02
C VAL A 42 2.31 -6.90 7.25
N ARG A 43 2.30 -7.74 8.29
CA ARG A 43 1.49 -7.53 9.49
C ARG A 43 2.21 -6.67 10.53
N GLY A 44 1.45 -6.04 11.43
CA GLY A 44 1.99 -5.35 12.61
C GLY A 44 2.66 -4.01 12.31
N GLN A 45 2.31 -3.35 11.20
CA GLN A 45 2.90 -2.07 10.82
C GLN A 45 1.99 -0.91 11.27
N THR A 46 2.58 0.03 12.01
CA THR A 46 2.01 1.35 12.27
C THR A 46 3.02 2.37 11.76
N LEU A 47 2.67 3.07 10.67
CA LEU A 47 3.58 3.94 9.95
C LEU A 47 3.04 5.37 9.90
N THR A 48 3.94 6.33 10.09
CA THR A 48 3.72 7.71 9.67
C THR A 48 3.71 7.80 8.13
N ILE A 49 3.17 8.88 7.56
CA ILE A 49 3.17 9.07 6.10
C ILE A 49 4.61 9.03 5.53
N PRO A 50 5.61 9.71 6.11
CA PRO A 50 6.99 9.62 5.63
C PRO A 50 7.54 8.19 5.63
N GLU A 51 7.28 7.40 6.68
CA GLU A 51 7.73 6.00 6.76
C GLU A 51 7.01 5.12 5.72
N PHE A 52 5.71 5.32 5.51
CA PHE A 52 4.96 4.61 4.48
C PHE A 52 5.49 4.91 3.07
N LEU A 53 5.80 6.17 2.77
CA LEU A 53 6.41 6.56 1.50
C LEU A 53 7.83 6.02 1.35
N ALA A 54 8.63 6.02 2.42
CA ALA A 54 9.98 5.44 2.41
C ALA A 54 9.95 3.94 2.10
N TYR A 55 9.05 3.19 2.76
CA TYR A 55 8.85 1.77 2.47
C TYR A 55 8.35 1.54 1.03
N SER A 56 7.38 2.32 0.57
CA SER A 56 6.83 2.22 -0.79
C SER A 56 7.88 2.44 -1.88
N ARG A 57 8.84 3.37 -1.66
CA ARG A 57 9.93 3.64 -2.61
C ARG A 57 10.88 2.46 -2.81
N ARG A 58 10.93 1.50 -1.89
CA ARG A 58 11.72 0.28 -2.09
C ARG A 58 11.18 -0.58 -3.24
N PHE A 59 9.89 -0.48 -3.55
CA PHE A 59 9.25 -1.21 -4.66
C PHE A 59 9.41 -0.50 -6.02
N GLY A 60 9.90 0.75 -6.02
CA GLY A 60 10.15 1.52 -7.23
C GLY A 60 9.77 2.99 -7.10
N ARG A 61 9.74 3.67 -8.25
CA ARG A 61 9.40 5.10 -8.31
C ARG A 61 7.90 5.29 -8.01
N LEU A 62 7.59 6.10 -6.99
CA LEU A 62 6.21 6.52 -6.74
C LEU A 62 5.73 7.47 -7.83
N LYS A 63 4.50 7.25 -8.31
CA LYS A 63 3.84 8.11 -9.28
C LYS A 63 2.57 8.69 -8.67
N PRO A 64 2.43 10.02 -8.61
CA PRO A 64 1.17 10.66 -8.23
C PRO A 64 0.02 10.19 -9.12
N HIS A 65 -1.08 9.78 -8.51
CA HIS A 65 -2.26 9.29 -9.23
C HIS A 65 -2.86 10.39 -10.13
N ARG A 66 -3.31 10.07 -11.36
CA ARG A 66 -3.83 11.06 -12.34
C ARG A 66 -4.96 11.96 -11.79
N VAL A 67 -5.88 11.38 -11.03
CA VAL A 67 -6.97 12.11 -10.34
C VAL A 67 -6.41 12.95 -9.18
N VAL A 68 -6.16 14.24 -9.43
CA VAL A 68 -5.53 15.18 -8.48
C VAL A 68 -6.30 15.33 -7.17
N ARG A 69 -7.64 15.43 -7.24
CA ARG A 69 -8.52 15.65 -6.07
C ARG A 69 -8.45 14.56 -5.00
N THR A 70 -7.82 13.43 -5.30
CA THR A 70 -7.68 12.31 -4.37
C THR A 70 -6.28 12.15 -3.80
N ARG A 71 -5.38 13.07 -4.14
CA ARG A 71 -4.03 13.08 -3.58
C ARG A 71 -4.05 13.69 -2.19
N HIS A 72 -3.14 13.27 -1.32
CA HIS A 72 -2.92 13.95 -0.06
C HIS A 72 -2.41 15.39 -0.34
N PRO A 73 -2.92 16.42 0.36
CA PRO A 73 -2.59 17.82 0.07
C PRO A 73 -1.10 18.12 0.20
N GLU A 74 -0.44 17.53 1.19
CA GLU A 74 0.99 17.73 1.48
C GLU A 74 1.90 16.66 0.86
N HIS A 75 1.32 15.54 0.42
CA HIS A 75 2.06 14.39 -0.09
C HIS A 75 1.43 13.88 -1.39
N PRO A 76 1.66 14.56 -2.53
CA PRO A 76 0.94 14.27 -3.78
C PRO A 76 1.14 12.86 -4.34
N GLU A 77 2.20 12.16 -3.91
CA GLU A 77 2.47 10.75 -4.23
C GLU A 77 1.47 9.80 -3.55
N LEU A 78 0.87 10.21 -2.43
CA LEU A 78 -0.11 9.43 -1.68
C LEU A 78 -1.52 9.67 -2.22
N THR A 79 -2.21 8.59 -2.57
CA THR A 79 -3.63 8.64 -2.88
C THR A 79 -4.44 8.33 -1.62
N VAL A 80 -5.35 9.22 -1.26
CA VAL A 80 -6.26 9.04 -0.13
C VAL A 80 -7.47 8.23 -0.58
N MET A 81 -7.75 7.17 0.16
CA MET A 81 -8.93 6.32 0.00
C MET A 81 -9.61 6.18 1.36
N GLY A 82 -10.95 6.22 1.40
CA GLY A 82 -11.72 6.06 2.64
C GLY A 82 -11.70 7.27 3.59
N ILE A 83 -10.54 7.89 3.85
CA ILE A 83 -10.43 9.07 4.71
C ILE A 83 -11.11 10.28 4.02
N GLY A 84 -11.98 10.98 4.74
CA GLY A 84 -12.75 12.11 4.19
C GLY A 84 -13.93 11.72 3.28
N THR A 85 -14.22 10.41 3.15
CA THR A 85 -15.38 9.91 2.40
C THR A 85 -16.68 10.51 2.93
N LYS A 86 -16.80 10.72 4.25
CA LYS A 86 -17.83 11.56 4.85
C LYS A 86 -17.18 12.86 5.29
N LYS A 87 -17.63 13.97 4.74
CA LYS A 87 -17.24 15.32 5.14
C LYS A 87 -17.90 15.68 6.48
N ALA A 88 -17.37 16.69 7.16
CA ALA A 88 -17.92 17.17 8.43
C ALA A 88 -19.40 17.63 8.33
N ASP A 89 -19.83 18.02 7.13
CA ASP A 89 -21.23 18.37 6.81
C ASP A 89 -22.12 17.15 6.49
N GLY A 90 -21.61 15.93 6.67
CA GLY A 90 -22.31 14.68 6.38
C GLY A 90 -22.36 14.28 4.91
N LYS A 91 -21.87 15.11 3.97
CA LYS A 91 -21.86 14.77 2.55
C LYS A 91 -20.79 13.73 2.23
N VAL A 92 -21.14 12.82 1.32
CA VAL A 92 -20.21 11.81 0.83
C VAL A 92 -19.40 12.36 -0.34
N ASP A 93 -18.07 12.26 -0.28
CA ASP A 93 -17.24 12.49 -1.46
C ASP A 93 -17.31 11.26 -2.37
N LYS A 94 -18.24 11.27 -3.33
CA LYS A 94 -18.45 10.16 -4.26
C LYS A 94 -17.18 9.76 -5.02
N ALA A 95 -16.27 10.70 -5.28
CA ALA A 95 -15.02 10.39 -5.99
C ALA A 95 -14.04 9.56 -5.14
N ILE A 96 -14.13 9.65 -3.82
CA ILE A 96 -13.38 8.80 -2.88
C ILE A 96 -14.15 7.51 -2.61
N TYR A 97 -15.49 7.60 -2.48
CA TYR A 97 -16.37 6.47 -2.15
C TYR A 97 -16.44 5.41 -3.26
N ASP A 98 -16.63 5.82 -4.51
CA ASP A 98 -16.83 4.88 -5.64
C ASP A 98 -15.50 4.26 -6.12
N ARG A 99 -14.38 4.64 -5.52
CA ARG A 99 -13.05 4.24 -5.99
C ARG A 99 -12.78 2.77 -5.65
N GLY A 100 -12.46 1.99 -6.66
CA GLY A 100 -12.17 0.56 -6.50
C GLY A 100 -13.41 -0.33 -6.39
N GLY A 101 -14.61 0.21 -6.66
CA GLY A 101 -15.88 -0.54 -6.56
C GLY A 101 -16.13 -1.61 -7.63
N GLY A 102 -15.15 -1.93 -8.48
CA GLY A 102 -15.29 -2.93 -9.55
C GLY A 102 -13.97 -3.61 -9.91
N TRP A 103 -14.04 -4.70 -10.67
CA TRP A 103 -12.85 -5.43 -11.14
C TRP A 103 -12.06 -4.61 -12.16
N HIS A 104 -10.79 -4.36 -11.88
CA HIS A 104 -9.88 -3.63 -12.76
C HIS A 104 -8.42 -3.91 -12.38
N THR A 105 -7.50 -3.49 -13.24
CA THR A 105 -6.07 -3.31 -12.90
C THR A 105 -5.79 -1.82 -12.88
N ASP A 106 -5.08 -1.34 -11.86
CA ASP A 106 -4.68 0.07 -11.80
C ASP A 106 -3.85 0.46 -13.02
N SER A 107 -4.07 1.66 -13.52
CA SER A 107 -3.38 2.14 -14.72
C SER A 107 -1.88 2.40 -14.47
N PRO A 108 -0.99 2.16 -15.45
CA PRO A 108 0.46 2.39 -15.34
C PRO A 108 0.88 3.87 -15.20
#